data_AF-A0A533UYY2-F1
#
_entry.id   AF-A0A533UYY2-F1
#
_cell.length_a   1.000
_cell.length_b   1.000
_cell.length_c   1.000
_cell.angle_alpha   90.00
_cell.angle_beta   90.00
_cell.angle_gamma   90.00
#
_symmetry.space_group_name_H-M   'P 1'
#
loop_
_entity.id
_entity.type
_entity.pdbx_description
1 polymer ?
#
loop_
_entity_poly.entity_id
_entity_poly.type
_entity_poly.pdbx_seq_one_letter_code
_entity_poly.pdbx_strand_id
1 'polypeptide(L)'
;FDPITGLLWDTENGPHEGDEINLVHPGFNSGWQQIYGFSSSLKKFDGNELVTFGGRGKYEEPKVVWAKSTGLTSIVFLDSDKLGAEYKTDIFVGDVHNGRIYHFKLNNERNDLLLPESLAGKFIQNPVNPGAESIVFGDGFSGVTDLTVGPDGYLYVVSIGQGKVYRILPK
;
A
#
# COMPACT_ATOMS: atom_id res chain seq x y z
N PHE A 1 -4.38 1.54 11.00
CA PHE A 1 -4.11 2.84 11.63
C PHE A 1 -2.63 2.92 11.95
N ASP A 2 -2.02 4.06 11.65
CA ASP A 2 -0.67 4.38 12.09
C ASP A 2 -0.62 4.41 13.63
N PRO A 3 0.25 3.62 14.31
CA PRO A 3 0.30 3.59 15.77
C PRO A 3 0.77 4.90 16.42
N ILE A 4 1.44 5.79 15.66
CA ILE A 4 1.98 7.05 16.20
C ILE A 4 0.96 8.19 16.09
N THR A 5 0.44 8.44 14.88
CA THR A 5 -0.45 9.58 14.61
C THR A 5 -1.93 9.23 14.70
N GLY A 6 -2.28 7.94 14.68
CA GLY A 6 -3.67 7.48 14.55
C GLY A 6 -4.27 7.74 13.17
N LEU A 7 -3.47 8.12 12.17
CA LEU A 7 -3.95 8.27 10.79
C LEU A 7 -4.35 6.92 10.20
N LEU A 8 -5.46 6.90 9.45
CA LEU A 8 -5.90 5.71 8.73
C LEU A 8 -5.21 5.66 7.37
N TRP A 9 -4.66 4.50 7.06
CA TRP A 9 -4.08 4.17 5.77
C TRP A 9 -4.82 2.95 5.24
N ASP A 10 -5.08 2.91 3.95
CA ASP A 10 -5.74 1.79 3.29
C ASP A 10 -5.03 1.40 2.00
N THR A 11 -5.47 0.28 1.43
CA THR A 11 -5.14 -0.16 0.09
C THR A 11 -6.43 -0.45 -0.65
N GLU A 12 -6.49 -0.08 -1.93
CA GLU A 12 -7.59 -0.45 -2.81
C GLU A 12 -7.10 -1.10 -4.10
N ASN A 13 -7.96 -1.88 -4.74
CA ASN A 13 -7.63 -2.55 -6.00
C ASN A 13 -8.36 -1.85 -7.14
N GLY A 14 -7.61 -1.56 -8.19
CA GLY A 14 -8.17 -1.18 -9.47
C GLY A 14 -8.55 -2.42 -10.30
N PRO A 15 -9.25 -2.24 -11.43
CA PRO A 15 -9.77 -3.36 -12.21
C PRO A 15 -8.68 -4.10 -12.99
N HIS A 16 -7.78 -3.34 -13.62
CA HIS A 16 -6.67 -3.85 -14.44
C HIS A 16 -5.34 -3.14 -14.13
N GLU A 17 -5.43 -1.93 -13.59
CA GLU A 17 -4.39 -1.00 -13.19
C GLU A 17 -4.97 -0.11 -12.10
N GLY A 18 -4.12 0.65 -11.41
CA GLY A 18 -4.61 1.61 -10.42
C GLY A 18 -4.91 0.99 -9.06
N ASP A 19 -4.17 -0.04 -8.63
CA ASP A 19 -4.17 -0.38 -7.21
C ASP A 19 -3.42 0.72 -6.44
N GLU A 20 -3.87 1.05 -5.24
CA GLU A 20 -3.41 2.24 -4.53
C GLU A 20 -3.11 1.97 -3.06
N ILE A 21 -2.26 2.83 -2.49
CA ILE A 21 -2.24 3.10 -1.05
C ILE A 21 -2.76 4.52 -0.84
N ASN A 22 -3.74 4.71 0.04
CA ASN A 22 -4.23 6.05 0.40
C ASN A 22 -4.05 6.37 1.89
N LEU A 23 -4.12 7.67 2.15
CA LEU A 23 -4.28 8.23 3.49
C LEU A 23 -5.74 8.66 3.62
N VAL A 24 -6.44 8.10 4.60
CA VAL A 24 -7.89 8.26 4.74
C VAL A 24 -8.20 9.26 5.84
N HIS A 25 -8.68 10.44 5.45
CA HIS A 25 -9.22 11.44 6.35
C HIS A 25 -10.77 11.35 6.47
N PRO A 26 -11.39 11.92 7.51
CA PRO A 26 -12.84 12.01 7.59
C PRO A 26 -13.43 12.69 6.34
N GLY A 27 -14.31 11.98 5.64
CA GLY A 27 -14.88 12.46 4.37
C GLY A 27 -14.03 12.16 3.14
N PHE A 28 -12.98 11.33 3.25
CA PHE A 28 -12.19 10.86 2.12
C PHE A 28 -13.05 10.27 0.99
N ASN A 29 -12.65 10.56 -0.24
CA ASN A 29 -13.22 10.03 -1.47
C ASN A 29 -12.06 9.68 -2.41
N SER A 30 -11.82 8.40 -2.70
CA SER A 30 -10.76 7.97 -3.63
C SER A 30 -11.06 8.29 -5.10
N GLY A 31 -12.29 8.72 -5.41
CA GLY A 31 -12.68 9.07 -6.78
C GLY A 31 -13.22 7.89 -7.61
N TRP A 32 -13.32 6.70 -7.02
CA TRP A 32 -13.81 5.50 -7.68
C TRP A 32 -15.14 5.71 -8.46
N GLN A 33 -15.24 5.00 -9.58
CA GLN A 33 -16.12 5.19 -10.77
C GLN A 33 -15.60 6.16 -11.82
N GLN A 34 -15.06 7.32 -11.42
CA GLN A 34 -14.49 8.29 -12.36
C GLN A 34 -13.01 8.06 -12.58
N ILE A 35 -12.31 7.65 -11.52
CA ILE A 35 -10.87 7.45 -11.56
C ILE A 35 -10.40 6.30 -10.67
N TYR A 36 -9.32 5.68 -11.11
CA TYR A 36 -8.39 4.85 -10.36
C TYR A 36 -6.99 5.30 -10.78
N GLY A 37 -6.10 5.53 -9.83
CA GLY A 37 -4.82 6.19 -10.00
C GLY A 37 -4.88 7.72 -9.87
N PHE A 38 -3.78 8.38 -10.18
CA PHE A 38 -3.68 9.84 -10.06
C PHE A 38 -4.58 10.59 -11.04
N SER A 39 -5.21 11.71 -10.63
CA SER A 39 -6.04 12.56 -11.53
C SER A 39 -5.36 13.00 -12.81
N SER A 40 -4.04 13.12 -12.78
CA SER A 40 -3.21 13.47 -13.94
C SER A 40 -3.10 12.35 -14.99
N SER A 41 -3.41 11.10 -14.63
CA SER A 41 -3.22 9.92 -15.50
C SER A 41 -4.34 9.73 -16.52
N LEU A 42 -5.55 10.22 -16.23
CA LEU A 42 -6.70 10.13 -17.13
C LEU A 42 -7.00 11.47 -17.80
N LYS A 43 -7.09 11.45 -19.14
CA LYS A 43 -7.42 12.65 -19.95
C LYS A 43 -8.81 13.26 -19.67
N LYS A 44 -9.62 12.66 -18.80
CA LYS A 44 -11.05 12.98 -18.61
C LYS A 44 -11.51 13.02 -17.15
N PHE A 45 -10.61 13.09 -16.17
CA PHE A 45 -11.05 13.26 -14.80
C PHE A 45 -11.79 14.61 -14.65
N ASP A 46 -13.05 14.56 -14.23
CA ASP A 46 -13.84 15.71 -13.81
C ASP A 46 -14.30 15.52 -12.36
N GLY A 47 -13.71 16.29 -11.46
CA GLY A 47 -14.05 16.25 -10.04
C GLY A 47 -15.52 16.59 -9.74
N ASN A 48 -16.24 17.24 -10.66
CA ASN A 48 -17.67 17.54 -10.50
C ASN A 48 -18.56 16.31 -10.70
N GLU A 49 -18.07 15.28 -11.40
CA GLU A 49 -18.80 14.02 -11.62
C GLU A 49 -18.62 13.02 -10.47
N LEU A 50 -17.86 13.38 -9.43
CA LEU A 50 -17.66 12.54 -8.25
C LEU A 50 -18.92 12.45 -7.39
N VAL A 51 -19.15 11.26 -6.83
CA VAL A 51 -20.16 11.07 -5.78
C VAL A 51 -19.64 11.70 -4.48
N THR A 52 -20.17 12.87 -4.10
CA THR A 52 -19.69 13.64 -2.94
C THR A 52 -20.58 13.55 -1.69
N PHE A 53 -21.67 12.78 -1.72
CA PHE A 53 -22.62 12.65 -0.59
C PHE A 53 -23.11 14.00 -0.03
N GLY A 54 -23.45 14.93 -0.93
CA GLY A 54 -23.85 16.30 -0.58
C GLY A 54 -22.67 17.20 -0.22
N GLY A 55 -21.54 17.06 -0.93
CA GLY A 55 -20.33 17.86 -0.71
C GLY A 55 -19.50 17.48 0.52
N ARG A 56 -19.82 16.37 1.19
CA ARG A 56 -19.09 15.84 2.35
C ARG A 56 -17.87 15.02 1.96
N GLY A 57 -17.96 14.31 0.83
CA GLY A 57 -16.84 13.62 0.20
C GLY A 57 -15.83 14.63 -0.34
N LYS A 58 -14.55 14.45 -0.02
CA LYS A 58 -13.42 15.24 -0.46
C LYS A 58 -12.45 14.32 -1.18
N TYR A 59 -12.28 14.59 -2.47
CA TYR A 59 -11.33 13.84 -3.29
C TYR A 59 -9.90 14.10 -2.81
N GLU A 60 -9.12 13.04 -2.70
CA GLU A 60 -7.69 13.10 -2.40
C GLU A 60 -6.93 12.13 -3.28
N GLU A 61 -5.70 12.50 -3.66
CA GLU A 61 -4.84 11.67 -4.49
C GLU A 61 -4.25 10.49 -3.70
N PRO A 62 -4.00 9.35 -4.36
CA PRO A 62 -3.27 8.25 -3.76
C PRO A 62 -1.83 8.63 -3.39
N LYS A 63 -1.25 7.90 -2.44
CA LYS A 63 0.15 8.08 -2.02
C LYS A 63 1.12 7.34 -2.93
N VAL A 64 0.68 6.25 -3.55
CA VAL A 64 1.39 5.51 -4.60
C VAL A 64 0.39 4.62 -5.35
N VAL A 65 0.67 4.37 -6.63
CA VAL A 65 -0.21 3.61 -7.53
C VAL A 65 0.58 2.50 -8.23
N TRP A 66 -0.03 1.33 -8.41
CA TRP A 66 0.50 0.27 -9.28
C TRP A 66 -0.07 0.39 -10.69
N ALA A 67 0.81 0.46 -11.69
CA ALA A 67 0.46 0.61 -13.11
C ALA A 67 -0.24 -0.62 -13.70
N LYS A 68 -0.17 -1.77 -13.03
CA LYS A 68 -0.96 -2.96 -13.33
C LYS A 68 -1.45 -3.52 -12.02
N SER A 69 -2.72 -3.88 -11.94
CA SER A 69 -3.31 -4.42 -10.71
C SER A 69 -2.55 -5.69 -10.27
N THR A 70 -2.04 -5.66 -9.04
CA THR A 70 -1.34 -6.77 -8.38
C THR A 70 -2.23 -7.43 -7.33
N GLY A 71 -3.42 -6.87 -7.08
CA GLY A 71 -4.34 -7.29 -6.04
C GLY A 71 -3.69 -7.08 -4.68
N LEU A 72 -3.46 -5.80 -4.33
CA LEU A 72 -3.02 -5.42 -2.98
C LEU A 72 -4.02 -5.97 -1.95
N THR A 73 -3.50 -6.45 -0.82
CA THR A 73 -4.31 -7.12 0.20
C THR A 73 -4.26 -6.38 1.52
N SER A 74 -3.44 -6.85 2.47
CA SER A 74 -3.35 -6.26 3.80
C SER A 74 -2.28 -5.18 3.84
N ILE A 75 -2.57 -4.12 4.60
CA ILE A 75 -1.64 -3.06 4.98
C ILE A 75 -1.48 -3.06 6.51
N VAL A 76 -0.24 -3.19 6.99
CA VAL A 76 0.07 -3.23 8.42
C VAL A 76 1.24 -2.35 8.78
N PHE A 77 1.24 -1.87 10.01
CA PHE A 77 2.38 -1.18 10.61
C PHE A 77 3.16 -2.14 11.49
N LEU A 78 4.48 -2.25 11.29
CA LEU A 78 5.32 -3.09 12.14
C LEU A 78 5.71 -2.33 13.42
N ASP A 79 4.85 -2.31 14.44
CA ASP A 79 5.17 -1.67 15.73
C ASP A 79 6.08 -2.54 16.62
N SER A 80 7.23 -2.93 16.08
CA SER A 80 8.19 -3.84 16.69
C SER A 80 9.56 -3.68 16.02
N ASP A 81 10.64 -3.92 16.75
CA ASP A 81 12.01 -3.93 16.25
C ASP A 81 12.55 -5.36 15.99
N LYS A 82 11.71 -6.39 16.10
CA LYS A 82 12.12 -7.80 15.94
C LYS A 82 12.71 -8.14 14.57
N LEU A 83 12.37 -7.37 13.55
CA LEU A 83 12.93 -7.52 12.20
C LEU A 83 14.07 -6.54 11.89
N GLY A 84 14.43 -5.67 12.84
CA GLY A 84 15.37 -4.57 12.66
C GLY A 84 14.74 -3.23 13.06
N ALA A 85 15.54 -2.35 13.66
CA ALA A 85 15.07 -1.03 14.10
C ALA A 85 14.67 -0.14 12.91
N GLU A 86 15.24 -0.40 11.73
CA GLU A 86 14.97 0.30 10.49
C GLU A 86 13.59 0.04 9.88
N TYR A 87 12.85 -0.98 10.37
CA TYR A 87 11.50 -1.33 9.95
C TYR A 87 10.44 -0.95 10.99
N LYS A 88 10.87 -0.51 12.17
CA LYS A 88 9.96 -0.23 13.27
C LYS A 88 9.05 0.94 12.90
N THR A 89 7.75 0.72 13.05
CA THR A 89 6.63 1.59 12.66
C THR A 89 6.52 1.88 11.17
N ASP A 90 7.16 1.11 10.30
CA ASP A 90 6.98 1.25 8.85
C ASP A 90 5.78 0.45 8.34
N ILE A 91 5.38 0.76 7.10
CA ILE A 91 4.25 0.12 6.42
C ILE A 91 4.73 -1.13 5.67
N PHE A 92 3.95 -2.20 5.78
CA PHE A 92 4.07 -3.41 4.98
C PHE A 92 2.77 -3.69 4.24
N VAL A 93 2.86 -4.00 2.95
CA VAL A 93 1.70 -4.28 2.08
C VAL A 93 1.89 -5.59 1.32
N GLY A 94 0.89 -6.47 1.35
CA GLY A 94 0.90 -7.73 0.60
C GLY A 94 0.24 -7.63 -0.77
N ASP A 95 0.64 -8.47 -1.73
CA ASP A 95 -0.12 -8.69 -2.97
C ASP A 95 -0.46 -10.17 -3.22
N VAL A 96 -1.60 -10.39 -3.88
CA VAL A 96 -2.08 -11.75 -4.17
C VAL A 96 -1.58 -12.27 -5.53
N HIS A 97 -1.40 -11.42 -6.54
CA HIS A 97 -1.02 -11.89 -7.88
C HIS A 97 0.45 -12.29 -7.99
N ASN A 98 1.36 -11.66 -7.25
CA ASN A 98 2.80 -11.95 -7.31
C ASN A 98 3.30 -12.66 -6.05
N GLY A 99 2.54 -12.64 -4.96
CA GLY A 99 2.97 -13.16 -3.66
C GLY A 99 4.14 -12.36 -3.11
N ARG A 100 4.09 -11.02 -3.22
CA ARG A 100 5.10 -10.11 -2.69
C ARG A 100 4.62 -9.43 -1.41
N ILE A 101 5.60 -9.02 -0.60
CA ILE A 101 5.44 -8.07 0.49
C ILE A 101 6.28 -6.85 0.15
N TYR A 102 5.64 -5.69 0.15
CA TYR A 102 6.27 -4.39 -0.02
C TYR A 102 6.54 -3.76 1.35
N HIS A 103 7.61 -2.96 1.46
CA HIS A 103 7.95 -2.16 2.64
C HIS A 103 8.11 -0.71 2.23
N PHE A 104 7.48 0.19 3.00
CA PHE A 104 7.58 1.63 2.79
C PHE A 104 7.87 2.35 4.10
N LYS A 105 8.88 3.22 4.04
CA LYS A 105 9.12 4.23 5.07
C LYS A 105 8.15 5.38 4.90
N LEU A 106 7.82 6.03 6.01
CA LEU A 106 6.99 7.22 6.04
C LEU A 106 7.83 8.48 6.28
N ASN A 107 7.34 9.63 5.82
CA ASN A 107 7.91 10.92 6.19
C ASN A 107 7.68 11.21 7.69
N ASN A 108 8.27 12.30 8.18
CA ASN A 108 8.21 12.67 9.60
C ASN A 108 6.78 12.90 10.09
N GLU A 109 5.93 13.49 9.24
CA GLU A 109 4.52 13.76 9.52
C GLU A 109 3.64 12.50 9.39
N ARG A 110 4.20 11.41 8.85
CA ARG A 110 3.54 10.12 8.61
C ARG A 110 2.27 10.26 7.77
N ASN A 111 2.30 11.17 6.80
CA ASN A 111 1.21 11.48 5.87
C ASN A 111 1.59 11.27 4.39
N ASP A 112 2.82 10.83 4.12
CA ASP A 112 3.29 10.42 2.79
C ASP A 112 4.42 9.37 2.89
N LEU A 113 4.62 8.62 1.80
CA LEU A 113 5.65 7.58 1.70
C LEU A 113 6.99 8.19 1.26
N LEU A 114 8.09 7.71 1.86
CA LEU A 114 9.44 8.01 1.39
C LEU A 114 9.83 7.00 0.30
N LEU A 115 9.61 7.41 -0.95
CA LEU A 115 9.91 6.59 -2.12
C LEU A 115 11.34 6.83 -2.64
N PRO A 116 11.99 5.81 -3.23
CA PRO A 116 13.24 6.00 -3.96
C PRO A 116 13.05 6.92 -5.17
N GLU A 117 14.13 7.54 -5.65
CA GLU A 117 14.09 8.46 -6.81
C GLU A 117 13.51 7.80 -8.08
N SER A 118 13.76 6.50 -8.25
CA SER A 118 13.17 5.65 -9.31
C SER A 118 11.64 5.59 -9.28
N LEU A 119 11.01 6.00 -8.18
CA LEU A 119 9.56 6.10 -7.97
C LEU A 119 9.12 7.54 -7.66
N ALA A 120 9.86 8.57 -8.09
CA ALA A 120 9.46 9.97 -7.91
C ALA A 120 8.08 10.29 -8.51
N GLY A 121 7.69 9.57 -9.57
CA GLY A 121 6.36 9.66 -10.16
C GLY A 121 5.26 8.92 -9.39
N LYS A 122 5.59 8.25 -8.26
CA LYS A 122 4.67 7.48 -7.43
C LYS A 122 3.90 6.37 -8.18
N PHE A 123 4.49 5.85 -9.26
CA PHE A 123 3.96 4.76 -10.06
C PHE A 123 4.88 3.53 -10.02
N ILE A 124 4.38 2.42 -9.49
CA ILE A 124 5.07 1.13 -9.41
C ILE A 124 4.66 0.25 -10.59
N GLN A 125 5.64 -0.27 -11.32
CA GLN A 125 5.44 -1.24 -12.39
C GLN A 125 5.53 -2.69 -11.88
N ASN A 126 5.10 -3.64 -12.72
CA ASN A 126 5.35 -5.06 -12.48
C ASN A 126 5.98 -5.70 -13.74
N PRO A 127 7.25 -6.14 -13.71
CA PRO A 127 8.17 -6.11 -12.56
C PRO A 127 8.44 -4.69 -12.05
N VAL A 128 8.87 -4.58 -10.79
CA VAL A 128 9.15 -3.29 -10.14
C VAL A 128 10.17 -2.50 -10.96
N ASN A 129 10.02 -1.17 -10.99
CA ASN A 129 10.88 -0.26 -11.74
C ASN A 129 12.36 -0.52 -11.41
N PRO A 130 13.27 -0.48 -12.41
CA PRO A 130 14.70 -0.57 -12.16
C PRO A 130 15.15 0.47 -11.13
N GLY A 131 15.89 0.03 -10.11
CA GLY A 131 16.35 0.90 -9.02
C GLY A 131 15.30 1.13 -7.91
N ALA A 132 14.15 0.46 -7.96
CA ALA A 132 13.15 0.47 -6.89
C ALA A 132 13.04 -0.88 -6.16
N GLU A 133 13.99 -1.80 -6.36
CA GLU A 133 13.97 -3.15 -5.78
C GLU A 133 13.95 -3.12 -4.25
N SER A 134 14.44 -2.04 -3.64
CA SER A 134 14.45 -1.83 -2.18
C SER A 134 13.07 -1.80 -1.54
N ILE A 135 11.99 -1.53 -2.28
CA ILE A 135 10.63 -1.57 -1.73
C ILE A 135 10.11 -3.00 -1.57
N VAL A 136 10.73 -3.99 -2.23
CA VAL A 136 10.31 -5.39 -2.13
C VAL A 136 10.98 -6.00 -0.90
N PHE A 137 10.20 -6.19 0.15
CA PHE A 137 10.68 -6.78 1.41
C PHE A 137 10.82 -8.31 1.30
N GLY A 138 9.89 -8.95 0.61
CA GLY A 138 9.90 -10.40 0.41
C GLY A 138 9.04 -10.85 -0.75
N ASP A 139 9.32 -12.03 -1.28
CA ASP A 139 8.60 -12.65 -2.38
C ASP A 139 8.46 -14.17 -2.19
N GLY A 140 7.90 -14.85 -3.19
CA GLY A 140 7.78 -16.31 -3.18
C GLY A 140 6.66 -16.86 -2.30
N PHE A 141 5.72 -16.01 -1.86
CA PHE A 141 4.59 -16.43 -1.04
C PHE A 141 3.42 -17.01 -1.87
N SER A 142 3.48 -17.01 -3.20
CA SER A 142 2.41 -17.53 -4.08
C SER A 142 1.01 -16.99 -3.70
N GLY A 143 0.93 -15.67 -3.54
CA GLY A 143 -0.28 -14.95 -3.15
C GLY A 143 -0.39 -14.72 -1.65
N VAL A 144 -0.10 -13.48 -1.24
CA VAL A 144 -0.35 -12.99 0.11
C VAL A 144 -1.81 -12.54 0.18
N THR A 145 -2.52 -12.99 1.21
CA THR A 145 -3.92 -12.61 1.46
C THR A 145 -4.11 -11.79 2.71
N ASP A 146 -3.22 -11.97 3.69
CA ASP A 146 -3.21 -11.17 4.89
C ASP A 146 -1.80 -11.07 5.50
N LEU A 147 -1.58 -9.98 6.21
CA LEU A 147 -0.40 -9.68 7.00
C LEU A 147 -0.86 -9.30 8.41
N THR A 148 -0.12 -9.72 9.42
CA THR A 148 -0.38 -9.25 10.79
C THR A 148 0.89 -9.25 11.63
N VAL A 149 0.94 -8.38 12.64
CA VAL A 149 2.02 -8.39 13.62
C VAL A 149 1.54 -9.19 14.83
N GLY A 150 2.21 -10.30 15.11
CA GLY A 150 1.89 -11.14 16.25
C GLY A 150 2.23 -10.45 17.58
N PRO A 151 1.67 -10.94 18.71
CA PRO A 151 2.00 -10.43 20.04
C PRO A 151 3.47 -10.67 20.43
N ASP A 152 4.17 -11.55 19.72
CA ASP A 152 5.62 -11.78 19.83
C ASP A 152 6.45 -10.74 19.04
N GLY A 153 5.80 -9.82 18.34
CA GLY A 153 6.39 -8.73 17.58
C GLY A 153 6.88 -9.11 16.18
N TYR A 154 6.59 -10.33 15.70
CA TYR A 154 6.98 -10.76 14.36
C TYR A 154 5.87 -10.52 13.33
N LEU A 155 6.27 -10.32 12.08
CA LEU A 155 5.34 -10.27 10.95
C LEU A 155 4.91 -11.69 10.56
N TYR A 156 3.61 -11.91 10.43
CA TYR A 156 3.00 -13.14 9.94
C TYR A 156 2.34 -12.91 8.59
N VAL A 157 2.39 -13.92 7.72
CA VAL A 157 1.93 -13.85 6.33
C VAL A 157 1.01 -15.04 6.05
N VAL A 158 -0.19 -14.78 5.56
CA VAL A 158 -1.10 -15.83 5.07
C VAL A 158 -0.91 -16.00 3.57
N SER A 159 -0.38 -17.16 3.17
CA SER A 159 -0.15 -17.55 1.78
C SER A 159 -1.27 -18.46 1.28
N ILE A 160 -2.05 -17.99 0.30
CA ILE A 160 -3.16 -18.76 -0.25
C ILE A 160 -2.67 -19.87 -1.20
N GLY A 161 -1.73 -19.56 -2.11
CA GLY A 161 -1.28 -20.52 -3.11
C GLY A 161 -0.44 -21.65 -2.54
N GLN A 162 0.09 -21.51 -1.32
CA GLN A 162 0.83 -22.57 -0.63
C GLN A 162 0.03 -23.18 0.54
N GLY A 163 -1.10 -22.60 0.92
CA GLY A 163 -1.91 -23.04 2.07
C GLY A 163 -1.15 -22.99 3.39
N LYS A 164 -0.36 -21.92 3.60
CA LYS A 164 0.56 -21.79 4.75
C LYS A 164 0.43 -20.45 5.44
N VAL A 165 0.77 -20.45 6.73
CA VAL A 165 1.07 -19.23 7.48
C VAL A 165 2.57 -19.21 7.74
N TYR A 166 3.22 -18.12 7.35
CA TYR A 166 4.63 -17.89 7.63
C TYR A 166 4.79 -16.93 8.81
N ARG A 167 5.84 -17.16 9.60
CA ARG A 167 6.39 -16.18 10.54
C ARG A 167 7.72 -15.69 9.97
N ILE A 168 7.84 -14.40 9.73
CA ILE A 168 9.08 -13.80 9.23
C ILE A 168 10.06 -13.63 10.39
N LEU A 169 11.31 -14.02 10.19
CA LEU A 169 12.41 -13.89 11.16
C LEU A 169 13.49 -12.96 10.60
N PRO A 170 14.26 -12.25 11.44
CA PRO A 170 15.43 -11.50 11.01
C PRO A 170 16.47 -12.45 10.38
N LYS A 171 17.31 -11.89 9.51
CA LYS A 171 18.45 -12.60 8.94
C LYS A 171 19.56 -12.82 9.97
#